data_AF-A0A7R9P1S1-F1
#
_entry.id   AF-A0A7R9P1S1-F1
#
_cell.length_a   1.000
_cell.length_b   1.000
_cell.length_c   1.000
_cell.angle_alpha   90.00
_cell.angle_beta   90.00
_cell.angle_gamma   90.00
#
_symmetry.space_group_name_H-M   'P 1'
#
loop_
_entity.id
_entity.type
_entity.pdbx_description
1 polymer ?
#
loop_
_entity_poly.entity_id
_entity_poly.type
_entity_poly.pdbx_seq_one_letter_code
_entity_poly.pdbx_strand_id
1 'polypeptide(L)'
;MNDQDKVQVTLKQFVRDWSEEGAGERQTCYQPIIDEILAHFPAHTCAPDDVKVLVPGAGLGRLAFEIARRGYTCQGNEFSLFMLFASNFVLNK
;
A
#
# COMPACT_ATOMS: atom_id res chain seq x y z
N MET A 1 -10.51 -19.85 10.83
CA MET A 1 -10.80 -19.37 9.47
C MET A 1 -10.13 -20.37 8.52
N ASN A 2 -10.88 -21.00 7.63
CA ASN A 2 -10.31 -21.97 6.69
C ASN A 2 -9.56 -21.22 5.59
N ASP A 3 -8.60 -21.85 4.92
CA ASP A 3 -7.80 -21.19 3.88
C ASP A 3 -8.64 -20.71 2.69
N GLN A 4 -9.78 -21.35 2.42
CA GLN A 4 -10.75 -20.86 1.43
C GLN A 4 -11.29 -19.46 1.77
N ASP A 5 -11.56 -19.17 3.04
CA ASP A 5 -12.03 -17.85 3.46
C ASP A 5 -10.93 -16.80 3.24
N LYS A 6 -9.66 -17.15 3.49
CA LYS A 6 -8.51 -16.26 3.26
C LYS A 6 -8.34 -15.93 1.78
N VAL A 7 -8.59 -16.91 0.89
CA VAL A 7 -8.62 -16.66 -0.55
C VAL A 7 -9.72 -15.64 -0.90
N GLN A 8 -10.93 -15.82 -0.37
CA GLN A 8 -12.02 -14.85 -0.60
C GLN A 8 -11.68 -13.45 -0.08
N VAL A 9 -11.05 -13.35 1.10
CA VAL A 9 -10.57 -12.07 1.63
C VAL A 9 -9.52 -11.45 0.70
N THR A 10 -8.58 -12.24 0.20
CA THR A 10 -7.54 -11.76 -0.73
C THR A 10 -8.16 -11.23 -2.02
N LEU A 11 -9.16 -11.92 -2.57
CA LEU A 11 -9.91 -11.45 -3.75
C LEU A 11 -10.62 -10.12 -3.49
N LYS A 12 -11.21 -9.93 -2.30
CA LYS A 12 -11.80 -8.63 -1.92
C LYS A 12 -10.74 -7.53 -1.77
N GLN A 13 -9.53 -7.87 -1.33
CA GLN A 13 -8.45 -6.88 -1.25
C GLN A 13 -7.99 -6.38 -2.61
N PHE A 14 -8.13 -7.16 -3.68
CA PHE A 14 -7.88 -6.64 -5.03
C PHE A 14 -8.82 -5.49 -5.39
N VAL A 15 -10.10 -5.57 -5.01
CA VAL A 15 -11.05 -4.48 -5.23
C VAL A 15 -10.58 -3.22 -4.49
N ARG A 16 -10.28 -3.36 -3.20
CA ARG A 16 -9.79 -2.23 -2.38
C ARG A 16 -8.51 -1.61 -2.95
N ASP A 17 -7.49 -2.40 -3.22
CA ASP A 17 -6.14 -1.88 -3.49
C ASP A 17 -5.88 -1.59 -4.98
N TRP A 18 -6.50 -2.33 -5.90
CA TRP A 18 -6.09 -2.36 -7.31
C TRP A 18 -7.23 -2.27 -8.32
N SER A 19 -8.48 -2.01 -7.90
CA SER A 19 -9.59 -1.72 -8.81
C SER A 19 -10.03 -0.27 -8.78
N GLU A 20 -10.81 0.15 -9.77
CA GLU A 20 -11.40 1.49 -9.81
C GLU A 20 -12.50 1.64 -8.75
N GLU A 21 -13.29 0.60 -8.52
CA GLU A 21 -14.37 0.57 -7.53
C GLU A 21 -13.86 0.82 -6.10
N GLY A 22 -12.63 0.38 -5.79
CA GLY A 22 -11.98 0.66 -4.50
C GLY A 22 -11.46 2.10 -4.33
N ALA A 23 -11.55 2.96 -5.34
CA ALA A 23 -10.95 4.30 -5.28
C ALA A 23 -11.49 5.17 -4.14
N GLY A 24 -12.81 5.14 -3.88
CA GLY A 24 -13.40 5.90 -2.78
C GLY A 24 -12.91 5.44 -1.41
N GLU A 25 -12.73 4.13 -1.23
CA GLU A 25 -12.20 3.55 0.00
C GLU A 25 -10.73 3.93 0.20
N ARG A 26 -9.91 3.86 -0.87
CA ARG A 26 -8.52 4.33 -0.82
C ARG A 26 -8.39 5.81 -0.55
N GLN A 27 -9.25 6.64 -1.14
CA GLN A 27 -9.24 8.07 -0.87
C GLN A 27 -9.54 8.35 0.61
N THR A 28 -10.48 7.60 1.20
CA THR A 28 -10.83 7.76 2.61
C THR A 28 -9.72 7.26 3.55
N CYS A 29 -9.07 6.13 3.22
CA CYS A 29 -8.09 5.50 4.11
C CYS A 29 -6.64 5.93 3.87
N TYR A 30 -6.21 6.05 2.62
CA TYR A 30 -4.81 6.26 2.25
C TYR A 30 -4.46 7.73 2.08
N GLN A 31 -5.38 8.55 1.58
CA GLN A 31 -5.10 9.96 1.34
C GLN A 31 -4.69 10.70 2.62
N PRO A 32 -5.38 10.53 3.78
CA PRO A 32 -4.96 11.19 5.01
C PRO A 32 -3.53 10.81 5.45
N ILE A 33 -3.15 9.54 5.31
CA ILE A 33 -1.80 9.06 5.65
C ILE A 33 -0.76 9.71 4.73
N ILE A 34 -1.07 9.77 3.43
CA ILE A 34 -0.20 10.39 2.43
C ILE A 34 -0.05 11.90 2.71
N ASP A 35 -1.15 12.58 3.02
CA ASP A 35 -1.16 14.01 3.30
C ASP A 35 -0.30 14.34 4.53
N GLU A 36 -0.38 13.52 5.59
CA GLU A 36 0.48 13.67 6.76
C GLU A 36 1.97 13.46 6.41
N ILE A 37 2.31 12.45 5.60
CA ILE A 37 3.70 12.26 5.14
C ILE A 37 4.19 13.49 4.37
N LEU A 38 3.38 14.03 3.46
CA LEU A 38 3.72 15.21 2.66
C LEU A 38 3.85 16.47 3.51
N ALA A 39 3.02 16.61 4.56
CA ALA A 39 3.06 17.74 5.47
C ALA A 39 4.30 17.70 6.39
N HIS A 40 4.67 16.52 6.87
CA HIS A 40 5.82 16.34 7.76
C HIS A 40 7.16 16.30 7.03
N PHE A 41 7.18 15.79 5.79
CA PHE A 41 8.39 15.60 4.99
C PHE A 41 8.26 16.22 3.60
N PRO A 42 8.01 17.54 3.50
CA PRO A 42 7.80 18.15 2.20
C PRO A 42 9.11 18.25 1.41
N ALA A 43 9.01 18.12 0.08
CA ALA A 43 10.15 18.07 -0.83
C ALA A 43 11.07 19.31 -0.81
N HIS A 44 10.61 20.44 -0.26
CA HIS A 44 11.41 21.66 -0.14
C HIS A 44 12.26 21.71 1.14
N THR A 45 12.01 20.84 2.13
CA THR A 45 12.79 20.77 3.37
C THR A 45 13.66 19.52 3.45
N CYS A 46 13.26 18.43 2.81
CA CYS A 46 14.01 17.17 2.78
C CYS A 46 13.92 16.54 1.38
N ALA A 47 15.01 15.89 0.97
CA ALA A 47 14.99 15.05 -0.22
C ALA A 47 14.08 13.83 0.05
N PRO A 48 13.03 13.58 -0.75
CA PRO A 48 12.09 12.50 -0.46
C PRO A 48 12.74 11.11 -0.39
N ASP A 49 13.77 10.87 -1.19
CA ASP A 49 14.53 9.60 -1.23
C ASP A 49 15.31 9.32 0.06
N ASP A 50 15.71 10.35 0.80
CA ASP A 50 16.34 10.21 2.13
C ASP A 50 15.34 9.81 3.22
N VAL A 51 14.04 10.04 3.00
CA VAL A 51 12.99 9.75 3.96
C VAL A 51 12.53 8.30 3.81
N LYS A 52 12.79 7.51 4.86
CA LYS A 52 12.51 6.07 4.90
C LYS A 52 11.18 5.81 5.59
N VAL A 53 10.21 5.26 4.86
CA VAL A 53 8.87 4.95 5.34
C VAL A 53 8.68 3.43 5.38
N LEU A 54 8.25 2.90 6.52
CA LEU A 54 7.87 1.49 6.67
C LEU A 54 6.35 1.39 6.77
N VAL A 55 5.74 0.49 5.99
CA VAL A 55 4.30 0.17 6.02
C VAL A 55 4.14 -1.29 6.49
N PRO A 56 3.95 -1.53 7.80
CA PRO A 56 3.64 -2.86 8.32
C PRO A 56 2.23 -3.30 7.94
N GLY A 57 2.04 -4.59 7.65
CA GLY A 57 0.74 -5.11 7.22
C GLY A 57 0.29 -4.50 5.89
N ALA A 58 1.20 -4.45 4.91
CA ALA A 58 1.00 -3.75 3.66
C ALA A 58 -0.08 -4.36 2.75
N GLY A 59 -0.61 -5.55 3.06
CA GLY A 59 -1.63 -6.20 2.25
C GLY A 59 -1.16 -6.41 0.81
N LEU A 60 -1.89 -5.84 -0.16
CA LEU A 60 -1.50 -5.91 -1.58
C LEU A 60 -0.55 -4.77 -2.01
N GLY A 61 -0.08 -3.96 -1.06
CA GLY A 61 1.01 -3.01 -1.25
C GLY A 61 0.60 -1.66 -1.83
N ARG A 62 -0.70 -1.37 -2.00
CA ARG A 62 -1.13 -0.12 -2.66
C ARG A 62 -0.68 1.15 -1.94
N LEU A 63 -0.80 1.21 -0.62
CA LEU A 63 -0.35 2.38 0.14
C LEU A 63 1.16 2.58 0.02
N ALA A 64 1.94 1.50 0.18
CA ALA A 64 3.39 1.56 0.03
C ALA A 64 3.80 2.00 -1.40
N PHE A 65 3.08 1.53 -2.42
CA PHE A 65 3.26 1.95 -3.80
C PHE A 65 2.98 3.45 -4.00
N GLU A 66 1.89 3.97 -3.43
CA GLU A 66 1.55 5.39 -3.53
C GLU A 66 2.60 6.29 -2.85
N ILE A 67 3.15 5.86 -1.71
CA ILE A 67 4.22 6.57 -1.01
C ILE A 67 5.51 6.52 -1.85
N ALA A 68 5.91 5.34 -2.34
CA ALA A 68 7.08 5.19 -3.20
C ALA A 68 6.99 6.01 -4.50
N ARG A 69 5.81 6.07 -5.12
CA ARG A 69 5.56 6.84 -6.35
C ARG A 69 5.77 8.35 -6.16
N ARG A 70 5.68 8.85 -4.93
CA ARG A 70 5.95 10.26 -4.57
C ARG A 70 7.43 10.55 -4.32
N GLY A 71 8.31 9.57 -4.51
CA GLY A 71 9.76 9.70 -4.38
C GLY A 71 10.32 9.25 -3.03
N TYR A 72 9.47 8.87 -2.08
CA TYR A 72 9.90 8.39 -0.78
C TYR A 72 10.51 6.99 -0.85
N THR A 73 11.53 6.73 -0.05
CA THR A 73 12.04 5.36 0.13
C THR A 73 11.07 4.58 1.01
N CYS A 74 10.14 3.85 0.38
CA CYS A 74 9.09 3.12 1.09
C CYS A 74 9.31 1.60 1.06
N GLN A 75 9.15 0.96 2.23
CA GLN A 75 9.18 -0.49 2.37
C GLN A 75 7.83 -0.99 2.89
N GLY A 76 7.16 -1.86 2.12
CA GLY A 76 6.02 -2.62 2.58
C GLY A 76 6.47 -3.90 3.30
N ASN A 77 5.81 -4.26 4.41
CA ASN A 77 6.02 -5.53 5.10
C ASN A 77 4.69 -6.27 5.23
N GLU A 78 4.69 -7.57 4.93
CA GLU A 78 3.52 -8.43 5.06
C GLU A 78 3.96 -9.83 5.49
N PHE A 79 3.09 -10.51 6.25
CA PHE A 79 3.30 -11.84 6.79
C PHE A 79 2.45 -12.90 6.07
N SER A 80 1.25 -12.55 5.61
CA SER A 80 0.35 -13.50 4.95
C SER A 80 0.85 -13.92 3.57
N LEU A 81 1.10 -15.21 3.38
CA LEU A 81 1.49 -15.76 2.07
C LEU A 81 0.46 -15.47 0.97
N PHE A 82 -0.84 -15.44 1.31
CA PHE A 82 -1.89 -15.09 0.34
C PHE A 82 -1.72 -13.66 -0.19
N MET A 83 -1.43 -12.72 0.71
CA MET A 83 -1.18 -11.33 0.34
C MET A 83 0.16 -11.17 -0.37
N LEU A 84 1.20 -11.88 0.07
CA LEU A 84 2.53 -11.85 -0.56
C LEU A 84 2.51 -12.37 -2.00
N PHE A 85 1.81 -13.47 -2.28
CA PHE A 85 1.68 -13.97 -3.65
C PHE A 85 0.85 -13.04 -4.53
N ALA A 86 -0.27 -12.54 -4.01
CA ALA A 86 -1.14 -11.61 -4.72
C ALA A 86 -0.45 -10.26 -5.00
N SER A 87 0.28 -9.71 -4.03
CA SER A 87 1.02 -8.46 -4.16
C SER A 87 2.18 -8.60 -5.13
N ASN A 88 2.92 -9.73 -5.07
CA ASN A 88 3.98 -10.00 -6.02
C ASN A 88 3.45 -10.12 -7.46
N PHE A 89 2.27 -10.70 -7.65
CA PHE A 89 1.63 -10.74 -8.96
C PHE A 89 1.33 -9.31 -9.48
N VAL A 90 0.55 -8.52 -8.75
CA VAL A 90 0.11 -7.19 -9.23
C VAL A 90 1.22 -6.15 -9.35
N LEU A 91 2.31 -6.28 -8.56
CA LEU A 91 3.42 -5.32 -8.60
C LEU A 91 4.49 -5.66 -9.65
N ASN A 92 4.59 -6.92 -10.07
CA ASN A 92 5.72 -7.40 -10.91
C ASN A 92 5.30 -8.12 -12.20
N LYS A 93 4.01 -8.28 -12.47
CA LYS A 93 3.47 -8.93 -13.68
C LYS A 93 2.32 -8.11 -14.26
#